data_AF-A0A657PLX0-F1
#
_entry.id   AF-A0A657PLX0-F1
#
_cell.length_a   1.000
_cell.length_b   1.000
_cell.length_c   1.000
_cell.angle_alpha   90.00
_cell.angle_beta   90.00
_cell.angle_gamma   90.00
#
_symmetry.space_group_name_H-M   'P 1'
#
loop_
_entity.id
_entity.type
_entity.pdbx_description
1 polymer ?
#
loop_
_entity_poly.entity_id
_entity_poly.type
_entity_poly.pdbx_seq_one_letter_code
_entity_poly.pdbx_strand_id
1 'polypeptide(L)'
;LWAEAARLPTKTLGNFAASGVSIVPGMLEPLVAEYLLPYGLDGESVVFDGAQRRGVLFFAIPEETEAGQWEVGSLSLAGLSQPVGEQEITGSLERMKRLTLEDPGGGWFWEQVGEVVSELIVQRHQEGYRKPGGLRAKRVALEADSERGEPVPAPAITALGSRRMKEIATLAELKPVFDAIRWLPMEALPWQQRYAPEAVLTQGWGGASDLARIAETVLNRNGIETRRILVEVTDRGRQALAKRAGLPAVEKEQLPALWYRDGEGREQVLVAPFMREAADLSGLILYDPGQGELEESAEKAHINIRLLVKAKGRDRQRQAADLADALAGDSDSLEEINLLSTSISLTDLSRDAVDIGYTKAAENGRILYRAVLDGPSGRIETPQGEGIDSSKYQVVGEVLEIGVDYQTHNRRRLLGEGMDITGVFHTLGINLPDLGGDSVQALQRAGEAARRHASGEPDTLSALRWLGRNTLARFIAAQSAYEKEFSDTLGLITGRTGRGRVLLATNR
;
A
#
# COMPACT_ATOMS: atom_id res chain seq x y z
N LEU A 1 25.61 -29.53 29.41
CA LEU A 1 25.29 -29.78 30.84
C LEU A 1 24.84 -28.45 31.45
N TRP A 2 23.79 -28.46 32.28
CA TRP A 2 23.15 -27.26 32.87
C TRP A 2 23.93 -26.72 34.09
N ALA A 3 24.06 -25.40 34.19
CA ALA A 3 24.26 -24.64 35.44
C ALA A 3 23.75 -23.20 35.25
N GLU A 4 22.97 -22.73 36.23
CA GLU A 4 22.30 -21.44 36.33
C GLU A 4 23.27 -20.37 36.86
N ALA A 5 23.33 -19.19 36.23
CA ALA A 5 24.15 -18.06 36.70
C ALA A 5 23.38 -16.74 36.60
N ALA A 6 23.63 -15.90 37.59
CA ALA A 6 22.86 -14.76 38.00
C ALA A 6 22.89 -13.55 37.04
N ARG A 7 21.89 -12.68 37.23
CA ARG A 7 21.52 -11.48 36.47
C ARG A 7 22.67 -10.51 36.15
N LEU A 8 22.74 -10.13 34.87
CA LEU A 8 23.19 -8.81 34.39
C LEU A 8 22.10 -8.18 33.49
N PRO A 9 21.86 -6.85 33.54
CA PRO A 9 20.75 -6.21 32.86
C PRO A 9 21.17 -5.67 31.49
N THR A 10 20.68 -6.30 30.41
CA THR A 10 19.95 -5.70 29.28
C THR A 10 19.71 -6.77 28.22
N LYS A 11 18.45 -6.92 27.82
CA LYS A 11 17.93 -8.03 27.01
C LYS A 11 18.18 -7.82 25.53
N THR A 12 19.12 -8.57 24.96
CA THR A 12 19.00 -9.31 23.69
C THR A 12 20.19 -10.28 23.59
N LEU A 13 19.94 -11.58 23.76
CA LEU A 13 20.88 -12.67 23.40
C LEU A 13 20.80 -12.89 21.88
N GLY A 14 21.31 -11.94 21.13
CA GLY A 14 21.12 -11.88 19.68
C GLY A 14 22.33 -11.33 18.96
N ASN A 15 23.53 -11.82 19.29
CA ASN A 15 24.64 -11.91 18.35
C ASN A 15 25.80 -12.66 19.03
N PHE A 16 26.09 -13.89 18.62
CA PHE A 16 27.23 -14.65 19.17
C PHE A 16 28.53 -14.44 18.37
N ALA A 17 28.47 -13.80 17.19
CA ALA A 17 29.60 -13.74 16.26
C ALA A 17 30.19 -12.32 16.05
N ALA A 18 29.46 -11.26 16.37
CA ALA A 18 29.93 -9.89 16.15
C ALA A 18 30.44 -9.22 17.45
N SER A 19 31.42 -9.83 18.12
CA SER A 19 32.22 -9.09 19.08
C SER A 19 33.43 -8.51 18.35
N GLY A 20 33.55 -7.18 18.29
CA GLY A 20 34.66 -6.45 17.66
C GLY A 20 36.00 -6.61 18.38
N VAL A 21 36.40 -7.85 18.62
CA VAL A 21 37.65 -8.23 19.30
C VAL A 21 38.72 -8.44 18.23
N SER A 22 39.84 -7.72 18.34
CA SER A 22 40.97 -7.85 17.41
C SER A 22 41.67 -9.20 17.57
N ILE A 23 41.94 -9.87 16.45
CA ILE A 23 42.69 -11.12 16.38
C ILE A 23 44.11 -10.91 16.91
N VAL A 24 44.55 -11.79 17.81
CA VAL A 24 45.93 -11.80 18.37
C VAL A 24 46.75 -12.84 17.61
N PRO A 25 48.08 -12.64 17.38
CA PRO A 25 48.91 -13.65 16.72
C PRO A 25 48.80 -15.03 17.39
N GLY A 26 48.49 -16.06 16.60
CA GLY A 26 48.28 -17.44 17.08
C GLY A 26 46.80 -17.86 17.21
N MET A 27 45.84 -17.01 16.86
CA MET A 27 44.42 -17.37 16.77
C MET A 27 44.00 -17.65 15.32
N LEU A 28 43.19 -18.71 15.11
CA LEU A 28 42.60 -19.05 13.82
C LEU A 28 41.11 -18.68 13.82
N GLU A 29 40.65 -18.04 12.76
CA GLU A 29 39.22 -17.86 12.53
C GLU A 29 38.61 -19.16 11.97
N PRO A 30 37.35 -19.49 12.31
CA PRO A 30 36.63 -20.55 11.63
C PRO A 30 36.58 -20.27 10.13
N LEU A 31 36.79 -21.31 9.32
CA LEU A 31 36.59 -21.18 7.89
C LEU A 31 35.10 -20.93 7.67
N VAL A 32 34.79 -19.77 7.10
CA VAL A 32 33.45 -19.43 6.63
C VAL A 32 33.22 -20.20 5.32
N ALA A 33 33.04 -21.51 5.45
CA ALA A 33 32.59 -22.34 4.35
C ALA A 33 31.06 -22.26 4.29
N GLU A 34 30.53 -21.06 4.01
CA GLU A 34 29.09 -20.80 3.83
C GLU A 34 28.43 -21.83 2.89
N TYR A 35 29.19 -22.32 1.92
CA TYR A 35 28.73 -23.30 0.92
C TYR A 35 28.80 -24.77 1.37
N LEU A 36 29.43 -25.09 2.50
CA LEU A 36 29.62 -26.47 2.97
C LEU A 36 28.94 -26.78 4.31
N LEU A 37 28.30 -25.79 4.96
CA LEU A 37 27.79 -25.92 6.33
C LEU A 37 26.26 -25.79 6.46
N PRO A 38 25.52 -26.86 6.12
CA PRO A 38 24.05 -26.93 6.21
C PRO A 38 23.48 -26.97 7.65
N TYR A 39 24.33 -26.98 8.68
CA TYR A 39 23.96 -26.82 10.10
C TYR A 39 24.91 -25.87 10.86
N GLY A 40 25.65 -25.01 10.15
CA GLY A 40 26.52 -24.01 10.76
C GLY A 40 25.68 -22.98 11.52
N LEU A 41 26.10 -22.66 12.75
CA LEU A 41 25.62 -21.44 13.40
C LEU A 41 26.47 -20.29 12.86
N ASP A 42 25.83 -19.34 12.22
CA ASP A 42 26.43 -18.12 11.69
C ASP A 42 26.04 -16.89 12.55
N GLY A 43 26.46 -15.70 12.12
CA GLY A 43 26.16 -14.45 12.81
C GLY A 43 24.67 -14.06 12.82
N GLU A 44 23.84 -14.69 11.98
CA GLU A 44 22.40 -14.44 11.89
C GLU A 44 21.57 -15.50 12.63
N SER A 45 22.22 -16.55 13.14
CA SER A 45 21.56 -17.67 13.80
C SER A 45 20.99 -17.27 15.17
N VAL A 46 19.66 -17.34 15.29
CA VAL A 46 18.93 -17.04 16.54
C VAL A 46 18.69 -18.31 17.37
N VAL A 47 19.13 -18.31 18.62
CA VAL A 47 18.80 -19.34 19.62
C VAL A 47 17.81 -18.76 20.62
N PHE A 48 16.56 -19.23 20.58
CA PHE A 48 15.50 -18.76 21.47
C PHE A 48 15.73 -19.17 22.93
N ASP A 49 15.22 -18.36 23.86
CA ASP A 49 15.34 -18.61 25.29
C ASP A 49 14.70 -19.95 25.69
N GLY A 50 15.45 -20.79 26.42
CA GLY A 50 15.06 -22.16 26.79
C GLY A 50 15.28 -23.23 25.71
N ALA A 51 15.69 -22.87 24.49
CA ALA A 51 16.03 -23.82 23.44
C ALA A 51 17.52 -24.18 23.44
N GLN A 52 17.85 -25.41 23.04
CA GLN A 52 19.23 -25.84 22.78
C GLN A 52 19.42 -26.06 21.29
N ARG A 53 20.53 -25.56 20.73
CA ARG A 53 20.99 -25.91 19.39
C ARG A 53 22.39 -26.51 19.45
N ARG A 54 22.65 -27.41 18.49
CA ARG A 54 23.98 -27.97 18.22
C ARG A 54 24.43 -27.41 16.88
N GLY A 55 25.65 -26.91 16.81
CA GLY A 55 26.31 -26.48 15.58
C GLY A 55 27.60 -27.26 15.38
N VAL A 56 28.12 -27.23 14.16
CA VAL A 56 29.44 -27.79 13.84
C VAL A 56 30.32 -26.65 13.35
N LEU A 57 31.52 -26.54 13.88
CA LEU A 57 32.52 -25.54 13.49
C LEU A 57 33.65 -26.24 12.74
N PHE A 58 34.10 -25.62 11.65
CA PHE A 58 35.19 -26.12 10.83
C PHE A 58 36.33 -25.11 10.82
N PHE A 59 37.55 -25.61 10.98
CA PHE A 59 38.77 -24.82 10.98
C PHE A 59 39.79 -25.54 10.09
N ALA A 60 40.59 -24.79 9.33
CA ALA A 60 41.80 -25.33 8.73
C ALA A 60 42.95 -25.07 9.68
N ILE A 61 43.55 -26.14 10.18
CA ILE A 61 44.75 -26.07 11.01
C ILE A 61 45.97 -25.94 10.06
N PRO A 62 46.95 -25.06 10.34
CA PRO A 62 48.15 -24.93 9.53
C PRO A 62 48.89 -26.26 9.38
N GLU A 63 49.40 -26.53 8.17
CA GLU A 63 50.04 -27.80 7.82
C GLU A 63 51.26 -28.12 8.71
N GLU A 64 51.90 -27.12 9.31
CA GLU A 64 53.05 -27.32 10.20
C GLU A 64 52.69 -27.64 11.66
N THR A 65 51.40 -27.81 11.98
CA THR A 65 50.91 -28.05 13.35
C THR A 65 49.96 -29.24 13.44
N GLU A 66 49.92 -29.90 14.61
CA GLU A 66 49.04 -31.05 14.84
C GLU A 66 47.75 -30.62 15.57
N ALA A 67 46.62 -31.31 15.31
CA ALA A 67 45.33 -30.95 15.89
C ALA A 67 45.33 -30.86 17.42
N GLY A 68 46.05 -31.76 18.10
CA GLY A 68 46.18 -31.77 19.57
C GLY A 68 46.93 -30.57 20.16
N GLN A 69 47.52 -29.71 19.33
CA GLN A 69 48.18 -28.46 19.75
C GLN A 69 47.21 -27.27 19.80
N TRP A 70 45.95 -27.47 19.41
CA TRP A 70 44.93 -26.43 19.32
C TRP A 70 43.76 -26.69 20.28
N GLU A 71 43.20 -25.60 20.82
CA GLU A 71 41.99 -25.62 21.62
C GLU A 71 40.93 -24.70 21.00
N VAL A 72 39.66 -25.10 21.08
CA VAL A 72 38.51 -24.28 20.71
C VAL A 72 37.99 -23.59 21.96
N GLY A 73 37.99 -22.26 21.96
CA GLY A 73 37.50 -21.47 23.10
C GLY A 73 36.67 -20.25 22.69
N SER A 74 36.12 -19.55 23.69
CA SER A 74 35.37 -18.30 23.48
C SER A 74 36.12 -17.10 24.03
N LEU A 75 36.22 -16.04 23.22
CA LEU A 75 36.77 -14.74 23.64
C LEU A 75 35.82 -13.97 24.58
N SER A 76 34.52 -14.31 24.56
CA SER A 76 33.48 -13.62 25.33
C SER A 76 33.07 -14.37 26.59
N LEU A 77 33.33 -15.67 26.67
CA LEU A 77 32.98 -16.53 27.81
C LEU A 77 34.24 -17.08 28.45
N ALA A 78 34.68 -16.44 29.54
CA ALA A 78 35.83 -16.87 30.32
C ALA A 78 35.64 -18.31 30.82
N GLY A 79 36.57 -19.20 30.48
CA GLY A 79 36.57 -20.61 30.90
C GLY A 79 35.98 -21.60 29.90
N LEU A 80 35.46 -21.14 28.74
CA LEU A 80 35.13 -22.04 27.64
C LEU A 80 36.40 -22.33 26.83
N SER A 81 37.04 -23.46 27.09
CA SER A 81 38.11 -24.03 26.26
C SER A 81 37.94 -25.54 26.15
N GLN A 82 38.12 -26.09 24.96
CA GLN A 82 38.02 -27.51 24.69
C GLN A 82 39.12 -27.96 23.70
N PRO A 83 39.92 -28.98 24.02
CA PRO A 83 40.94 -29.47 23.10
C PRO A 83 40.32 -30.05 21.82
N VAL A 84 40.98 -29.84 20.69
CA VAL A 84 40.56 -30.44 19.42
C VAL A 84 40.83 -31.95 19.49
N GLY A 85 39.79 -32.76 19.29
CA GLY A 85 39.92 -34.21 19.30
C GLY A 85 40.56 -34.75 18.01
N GLU A 86 41.34 -35.82 18.11
CA GLU A 86 42.03 -36.47 16.98
C GLU A 86 41.16 -37.48 16.21
N GLN A 87 39.83 -37.45 16.40
CA GLN A 87 38.93 -38.38 15.72
C GLN A 87 38.78 -38.00 14.25
N GLU A 88 39.22 -38.90 13.37
CA GLU A 88 39.04 -38.77 11.94
C GLU A 88 37.59 -39.11 11.53
N ILE A 89 36.89 -38.16 10.91
CA ILE A 89 35.52 -38.36 10.42
C ILE A 89 35.59 -39.03 9.05
N THR A 90 35.47 -40.36 9.03
CA THR A 90 35.41 -41.15 7.79
C THR A 90 33.96 -41.24 7.30
N GLY A 91 33.51 -40.25 6.54
CA GLY A 91 32.20 -40.22 5.89
C GLY A 91 32.06 -39.06 4.89
N SER A 92 31.30 -39.25 3.81
CA SER A 92 31.08 -38.19 2.83
C SER A 92 30.31 -37.02 3.45
N LEU A 93 30.93 -35.83 3.47
CA LEU A 93 30.33 -34.56 3.90
C LEU A 93 29.02 -34.26 3.13
N GLU A 94 28.81 -34.89 1.97
CA GLU A 94 27.60 -34.74 1.17
C GLU A 94 26.32 -35.20 1.86
N ARG A 95 26.40 -36.12 2.83
CA ARG A 95 25.24 -36.54 3.64
C ARG A 95 24.73 -35.44 4.58
N MET A 96 25.46 -34.33 4.71
CA MET A 96 25.02 -33.19 5.49
C MET A 96 24.28 -32.14 4.64
N LYS A 97 24.34 -32.17 3.28
CA LYS A 97 23.76 -31.14 2.39
C LYS A 97 22.27 -30.89 2.66
N ARG A 98 21.87 -29.61 2.75
CA ARG A 98 20.47 -29.16 2.79
C ARG A 98 19.79 -29.57 1.47
N LEU A 99 18.59 -30.14 1.55
CA LEU A 99 17.67 -30.18 0.41
C LEU A 99 17.33 -28.72 0.08
N THR A 100 17.94 -28.18 -0.98
CA THR A 100 17.51 -26.91 -1.57
C THR A 100 16.12 -27.16 -2.11
N LEU A 101 15.08 -26.78 -1.35
CA LEU A 101 13.81 -26.46 -1.97
C LEU A 101 14.09 -25.26 -2.85
N GLU A 102 13.83 -25.38 -4.15
CA GLU A 102 13.91 -24.25 -5.08
C GLU A 102 13.14 -23.07 -4.45
N ASP A 103 13.83 -21.95 -4.30
CA ASP A 103 13.20 -20.70 -3.88
C ASP A 103 12.16 -20.36 -4.96
N PRO A 104 10.86 -20.30 -4.64
CA PRO A 104 9.82 -20.09 -5.65
C PRO A 104 9.91 -18.71 -6.33
N GLY A 105 10.76 -17.79 -5.85
CA GLY A 105 11.17 -16.61 -6.60
C GLY A 105 12.16 -15.73 -5.84
N GLY A 106 12.97 -14.96 -6.57
CA GLY A 106 13.96 -14.04 -5.98
C GLY A 106 13.34 -12.88 -5.19
N GLY A 107 14.17 -11.92 -4.73
CA GLY A 107 13.72 -10.80 -3.88
C GLY A 107 12.51 -10.02 -4.41
N TRP A 108 12.41 -9.86 -5.73
CA TRP A 108 11.25 -9.25 -6.41
C TRP A 108 9.93 -10.02 -6.25
N PHE A 109 9.98 -11.35 -6.26
CA PHE A 109 8.80 -12.19 -6.02
C PHE A 109 8.31 -12.01 -4.58
N TRP A 110 9.22 -11.99 -3.60
CA TRP A 110 8.84 -11.80 -2.20
C TRP A 110 8.34 -10.39 -1.90
N GLU A 111 8.80 -9.38 -2.64
CA GLU A 111 8.24 -8.02 -2.61
C GLU A 111 6.80 -8.01 -3.13
N GLN A 112 6.53 -8.61 -4.29
CA GLN A 112 5.17 -8.77 -4.84
C GLN A 112 4.26 -9.59 -3.92
N VAL A 113 4.76 -10.66 -3.31
CA VAL A 113 4.02 -11.42 -2.30
C VAL A 113 3.72 -10.55 -1.09
N GLY A 114 4.67 -9.73 -0.64
CA GLY A 114 4.47 -8.76 0.44
C GLY A 114 3.37 -7.73 0.13
N GLU A 115 3.35 -7.22 -1.10
CA GLU A 115 2.31 -6.32 -1.60
C GLU A 115 0.94 -7.01 -1.62
N VAL A 116 0.84 -8.19 -2.24
CA VAL A 116 -0.41 -8.96 -2.33
C VAL A 116 -0.94 -9.37 -0.95
N VAL A 117 -0.05 -9.76 -0.03
CA VAL A 117 -0.41 -10.07 1.36
C VAL A 117 -0.92 -8.82 2.08
N SER A 118 -0.29 -7.66 1.86
CA SER A 118 -0.73 -6.39 2.43
C SER A 118 -2.10 -5.98 1.89
N GLU A 119 -2.32 -6.11 0.57
CA GLU A 119 -3.63 -5.90 -0.05
C GLU A 119 -4.69 -6.85 0.53
N LEU A 120 -4.39 -8.14 0.68
CA LEU A 120 -5.28 -9.13 1.29
C LEU A 120 -5.61 -8.81 2.75
N ILE A 121 -4.66 -8.29 3.53
CA ILE A 121 -4.88 -7.85 4.90
C ILE A 121 -5.85 -6.66 4.92
N VAL A 122 -5.66 -5.70 4.02
CA VAL A 122 -6.54 -4.51 3.92
C VAL A 122 -7.93 -4.90 3.46
N GLN A 123 -8.05 -5.76 2.43
CA GLN A 123 -9.32 -6.25 1.92
C GLN A 123 -10.08 -7.01 3.03
N ARG A 124 -9.40 -7.88 3.77
CA ARG A 124 -9.98 -8.57 4.94
C ARG A 124 -10.42 -7.61 6.03
N HIS A 125 -9.65 -6.55 6.29
CA HIS A 125 -10.01 -5.53 7.26
C HIS A 125 -11.27 -4.74 6.82
N GLN A 126 -11.35 -4.36 5.55
CA GLN A 126 -12.53 -3.71 4.95
C GLN A 126 -13.77 -4.61 4.96
N GLU A 127 -13.57 -5.92 4.84
CA GLU A 127 -14.64 -6.94 4.89
C GLU A 127 -15.04 -7.35 6.32
N GLY A 128 -14.44 -6.76 7.36
CA GLY A 128 -14.73 -7.10 8.74
C GLY A 128 -14.27 -8.50 9.15
N TYR A 129 -13.35 -9.11 8.41
CA TYR A 129 -12.79 -10.42 8.73
C TYR A 129 -12.04 -10.37 10.07
N ARG A 130 -12.49 -11.18 11.03
CA ARG A 130 -11.80 -11.39 12.31
C ARG A 130 -11.09 -12.73 12.30
N LYS A 131 -9.75 -12.71 12.35
CA LYS A 131 -8.93 -13.92 12.46
C LYS A 131 -9.31 -14.70 13.73
N PRO A 132 -9.67 -15.99 13.64
CA PRO A 132 -9.92 -16.82 14.83
C PRO A 132 -8.67 -16.84 15.72
N GLY A 133 -8.81 -16.45 16.99
CA GLY A 133 -7.70 -16.40 17.95
C GLY A 133 -6.71 -15.24 17.77
N GLY A 134 -7.01 -14.27 16.90
CA GLY A 134 -6.20 -13.05 16.76
C GLY A 134 -6.23 -12.21 18.04
N LEU A 135 -5.05 -11.94 18.62
CA LEU A 135 -4.90 -10.91 19.65
C LEU A 135 -5.46 -9.60 19.09
N ARG A 136 -6.28 -8.89 19.88
CA ARG A 136 -6.79 -7.55 19.53
C ARG A 136 -5.62 -6.69 19.06
N ALA A 137 -5.72 -6.14 17.85
CA ALA A 137 -4.72 -5.22 17.32
C ALA A 137 -4.41 -4.14 18.38
N LYS A 138 -3.12 -3.86 18.59
CA LYS A 138 -2.70 -2.80 19.51
C LYS A 138 -3.36 -1.49 19.06
N ARG A 139 -4.13 -0.91 19.96
CA ARG A 139 -4.77 0.40 19.81
C ARG A 139 -3.68 1.43 19.52
N VAL A 140 -3.77 2.10 18.37
CA VAL A 140 -3.02 3.34 18.15
C VAL A 140 -3.99 4.47 18.45
N ALA A 141 -4.03 4.84 19.72
CA ALA A 141 -4.89 5.91 20.18
C ALA A 141 -4.26 7.27 19.85
N LEU A 142 -5.07 8.23 19.42
CA LEU A 142 -4.65 9.63 19.28
C LEU A 142 -4.37 10.27 20.66
N GLU A 143 -4.97 9.71 21.72
CA GLU A 143 -4.61 9.94 23.13
C GLU A 143 -4.70 8.63 23.93
N ALA A 144 -3.62 8.26 24.63
CA ALA A 144 -3.45 6.92 25.22
C ALA A 144 -4.45 6.52 26.33
N ASP A 145 -5.28 7.43 26.83
CA ASP A 145 -6.12 7.19 28.03
C ASP A 145 -7.64 7.48 27.87
N SER A 146 -8.14 7.84 26.67
CA SER A 146 -9.52 8.32 26.52
C SER A 146 -10.40 7.60 25.47
N GLU A 147 -9.87 6.65 24.69
CA GLU A 147 -10.69 5.95 23.68
C GLU A 147 -11.71 4.99 24.33
N ARG A 148 -12.94 5.50 24.43
CA ARG A 148 -14.16 4.71 24.69
C ARG A 148 -14.73 4.26 23.34
N GLY A 149 -15.27 3.03 23.31
CA GLY A 149 -15.91 2.47 22.13
C GLY A 149 -15.10 1.34 21.48
N GLU A 150 -15.64 0.82 20.39
CA GLU A 150 -14.98 -0.21 19.58
C GLU A 150 -14.73 0.29 18.14
N PRO A 151 -13.75 -0.28 17.43
CA PRO A 151 -13.53 0.07 16.04
C PRO A 151 -14.70 -0.40 15.17
N VAL A 152 -15.32 0.55 14.46
CA VAL A 152 -16.41 0.30 13.52
C VAL A 152 -15.99 0.83 12.15
N PRO A 153 -15.67 -0.05 11.17
CA PRO A 153 -15.19 0.40 9.87
C PRO A 153 -16.25 1.23 9.15
N ALA A 154 -15.83 2.34 8.55
CA ALA A 154 -16.67 3.09 7.61
C ALA A 154 -16.81 2.28 6.32
N PRO A 155 -18.02 2.17 5.73
CA PRO A 155 -18.19 1.46 4.48
C PRO A 155 -17.44 2.17 3.36
N ALA A 156 -16.77 1.41 2.49
CA ALA A 156 -16.07 1.97 1.35
C ALA A 156 -17.05 2.58 0.35
N ILE A 157 -16.68 3.71 -0.25
CA ILE A 157 -17.51 4.38 -1.27
C ILE A 157 -17.84 3.47 -2.47
N THR A 158 -16.99 2.47 -2.73
CA THR A 158 -17.09 1.48 -3.80
C THR A 158 -17.88 0.21 -3.42
N ALA A 159 -18.57 0.18 -2.28
CA ALA A 159 -19.25 -1.03 -1.77
C ALA A 159 -20.14 -1.75 -2.79
N LEU A 160 -20.83 -1.01 -3.68
CA LEU A 160 -21.61 -1.61 -4.77
C LEU A 160 -20.72 -2.37 -5.76
N GLY A 161 -19.67 -1.73 -6.24
CA GLY A 161 -18.75 -2.31 -7.20
C GLY A 161 -17.96 -3.47 -6.61
N SER A 162 -17.52 -3.40 -5.35
CA SER A 162 -16.89 -4.52 -4.67
C SER A 162 -17.80 -5.75 -4.60
N ARG A 163 -19.10 -5.55 -4.35
CA ARG A 163 -20.08 -6.64 -4.39
C ARG A 163 -20.22 -7.21 -5.79
N ARG A 164 -20.44 -6.36 -6.80
CA ARG A 164 -20.58 -6.79 -8.21
C ARG A 164 -19.36 -7.54 -8.71
N MET A 165 -18.16 -7.09 -8.36
CA MET A 165 -16.91 -7.73 -8.76
C MET A 165 -16.78 -9.16 -8.23
N LYS A 166 -17.28 -9.41 -7.01
CA LYS A 166 -17.34 -10.75 -6.42
C LYS A 166 -18.38 -11.66 -7.07
N GLU A 167 -19.51 -11.09 -7.50
CA GLU A 167 -20.61 -11.82 -8.13
C GLU A 167 -20.30 -12.27 -9.56
N ILE A 168 -19.51 -11.50 -10.30
CA ILE A 168 -19.03 -11.90 -11.63
C ILE A 168 -17.99 -12.97 -11.41
N ALA A 169 -18.18 -14.21 -11.86
CA ALA A 169 -17.18 -15.28 -11.76
C ALA A 169 -16.53 -15.58 -13.12
N THR A 170 -17.26 -15.44 -14.22
CA THR A 170 -16.82 -15.88 -15.57
C THR A 170 -16.85 -14.76 -16.60
N LEU A 171 -16.16 -14.95 -17.75
CA LEU A 171 -16.28 -14.04 -18.90
C LEU A 171 -17.71 -13.93 -19.44
N ALA A 172 -18.49 -15.02 -19.37
CA ALA A 172 -19.88 -15.03 -19.81
C ALA A 172 -20.76 -14.11 -18.94
N GLU A 173 -20.55 -14.12 -17.61
CA GLU A 173 -21.23 -13.23 -16.67
C GLU A 173 -20.73 -11.78 -16.77
N LEU A 174 -19.50 -11.60 -17.23
CA LEU A 174 -18.91 -10.29 -17.41
C LEU A 174 -19.49 -9.54 -18.64
N LYS A 175 -19.89 -10.27 -19.69
CA LYS A 175 -20.49 -9.69 -20.90
C LYS A 175 -21.71 -8.77 -20.62
N PRO A 176 -22.78 -9.21 -19.92
CA PRO A 176 -23.92 -8.33 -19.64
C PRO A 176 -23.54 -7.13 -18.77
N VAL A 177 -22.50 -7.26 -17.93
CA VAL A 177 -21.97 -6.14 -17.14
C VAL A 177 -21.33 -5.10 -18.07
N PHE A 178 -20.53 -5.51 -19.05
CA PHE A 178 -19.94 -4.59 -20.03
C PHE A 178 -20.93 -3.99 -21.03
N ASP A 179 -22.05 -4.65 -21.28
CA ASP A 179 -23.14 -4.07 -22.07
C ASP A 179 -23.88 -2.97 -21.29
N ALA A 180 -23.89 -3.06 -19.95
CA ALA A 180 -24.51 -2.07 -19.07
C ALA A 180 -23.57 -0.89 -18.72
N ILE A 181 -22.25 -1.11 -18.66
CA ILE A 181 -21.27 -0.07 -18.36
C ILE A 181 -21.08 0.84 -19.57
N ARG A 182 -21.17 2.15 -19.35
CA ARG A 182 -20.85 3.12 -20.39
C ARG A 182 -19.34 3.23 -20.56
N TRP A 183 -18.85 2.98 -21.78
CA TRP A 183 -17.48 3.34 -22.12
C TRP A 183 -17.39 4.82 -22.47
N LEU A 184 -16.39 5.52 -21.91
CA LEU A 184 -16.05 6.88 -22.28
C LEU A 184 -14.56 6.94 -22.69
N PRO A 185 -14.22 7.61 -23.79
CA PRO A 185 -12.82 7.79 -24.16
C PRO A 185 -12.11 8.69 -23.13
N MET A 186 -10.96 8.23 -22.64
CA MET A 186 -10.06 8.96 -21.76
C MET A 186 -8.78 9.31 -22.51
N GLU A 187 -8.11 10.40 -22.18
CA GLU A 187 -6.83 10.79 -22.81
C GLU A 187 -5.67 9.86 -22.44
N ALA A 188 -5.83 9.02 -21.41
CA ALA A 188 -4.83 8.08 -20.92
C ALA A 188 -4.33 7.10 -22.02
N LEU A 189 -3.10 6.64 -21.83
CA LEU A 189 -2.51 5.57 -22.64
C LEU A 189 -3.34 4.28 -22.50
N PRO A 190 -3.31 3.36 -23.49
CA PRO A 190 -4.20 2.20 -23.50
C PRO A 190 -4.13 1.30 -22.24
N TRP A 191 -2.96 1.15 -21.61
CA TRP A 191 -2.77 0.39 -20.37
C TRP A 191 -2.53 1.28 -19.14
N GLN A 192 -2.81 2.58 -19.26
CA GLN A 192 -2.75 3.51 -18.14
C GLN A 192 -4.09 3.54 -17.42
N GLN A 193 -4.17 2.79 -16.33
CA GLN A 193 -5.39 2.68 -15.54
C GLN A 193 -5.61 3.90 -14.67
N ARG A 194 -6.88 4.24 -14.49
CA ARG A 194 -7.29 5.39 -13.70
C ARG A 194 -8.20 4.99 -12.56
N TYR A 195 -9.12 4.07 -12.80
CA TYR A 195 -10.08 3.59 -11.81
C TYR A 195 -9.90 2.10 -11.54
N ALA A 196 -10.01 1.71 -10.26
CA ALA A 196 -10.11 0.32 -9.88
C ALA A 196 -11.40 -0.32 -10.43
N PRO A 197 -11.43 -1.65 -10.68
CA PRO A 197 -12.63 -2.38 -11.08
C PRO A 197 -13.88 -2.04 -10.25
N GLU A 198 -13.74 -1.96 -8.93
CA GLU A 198 -14.83 -1.63 -8.01
C GLU A 198 -15.32 -0.19 -8.19
N ALA A 199 -14.43 0.76 -8.50
CA ALA A 199 -14.81 2.13 -8.78
C ALA A 199 -15.61 2.24 -10.09
N VAL A 200 -15.15 1.58 -11.16
CA VAL A 200 -15.87 1.51 -12.45
C VAL A 200 -17.27 0.91 -12.28
N LEU A 201 -17.36 -0.23 -11.58
CA LEU A 201 -18.63 -0.91 -11.32
C LEU A 201 -19.58 -0.13 -10.40
N THR A 202 -19.02 0.78 -9.59
CA THR A 202 -19.79 1.70 -8.73
C THR A 202 -20.32 2.90 -9.51
N GLN A 203 -19.51 3.51 -10.38
CA GLN A 203 -19.94 4.70 -11.15
C GLN A 203 -20.71 4.36 -12.43
N GLY A 204 -20.58 3.13 -12.94
CA GLY A 204 -21.29 2.64 -14.13
C GLY A 204 -20.68 3.12 -15.45
N TRP A 205 -19.47 3.67 -15.42
CA TRP A 205 -18.72 4.07 -16.61
C TRP A 205 -17.21 3.92 -16.39
N GLY A 206 -16.43 3.76 -17.46
CA GLY A 206 -14.97 3.62 -17.39
C GLY A 206 -14.26 3.80 -18.73
N GLY A 207 -12.93 3.94 -18.67
CA GLY A 207 -12.06 3.99 -19.84
C GLY A 207 -11.74 2.61 -20.41
N ALA A 208 -11.02 2.56 -21.52
CA ALA A 208 -10.66 1.27 -22.13
C ALA A 208 -9.71 0.45 -21.23
N SER A 209 -8.74 1.09 -20.58
CA SER A 209 -7.82 0.47 -19.62
C SER A 209 -8.56 -0.09 -18.41
N ASP A 210 -9.49 0.67 -17.83
CA ASP A 210 -10.24 0.23 -16.66
C ASP A 210 -11.15 -0.98 -16.99
N LEU A 211 -11.77 -0.99 -18.17
CA LEU A 211 -12.58 -2.13 -18.62
C LEU A 211 -11.73 -3.38 -18.88
N ALA A 212 -10.54 -3.22 -19.48
CA ALA A 212 -9.60 -4.31 -19.65
C ALA A 212 -9.18 -4.90 -18.30
N ARG A 213 -8.92 -4.06 -17.29
CA ARG A 213 -8.56 -4.51 -15.94
C ARG A 213 -9.65 -5.33 -15.26
N ILE A 214 -10.93 -4.99 -15.45
CA ILE A 214 -12.03 -5.80 -14.93
C ILE A 214 -11.95 -7.21 -15.52
N ALA A 215 -11.78 -7.34 -16.84
CA ALA A 215 -11.68 -8.64 -17.50
C ALA A 215 -10.45 -9.43 -17.07
N GLU A 216 -9.29 -8.77 -16.99
CA GLU A 216 -8.05 -9.37 -16.48
C GLU A 216 -8.23 -9.93 -15.07
N THR A 217 -8.88 -9.16 -14.18
CA THR A 217 -9.14 -9.59 -12.80
C THR A 217 -10.04 -10.82 -12.76
N VAL A 218 -11.08 -10.87 -13.62
CA VAL A 218 -11.95 -12.07 -13.72
C VAL A 218 -11.16 -13.26 -14.24
N LEU A 219 -10.36 -13.12 -15.30
CA LEU A 219 -9.55 -14.18 -15.88
C LEU A 219 -8.53 -14.75 -14.87
N ASN A 220 -7.74 -13.87 -14.25
CA ASN A 220 -6.71 -14.26 -13.28
C ASN A 220 -7.31 -14.98 -12.06
N ARG A 221 -8.48 -14.55 -11.57
CA ARG A 221 -9.17 -15.23 -10.47
C ARG A 221 -9.60 -16.67 -10.82
N ASN A 222 -9.77 -16.97 -12.12
CA ASN A 222 -10.04 -18.33 -12.60
C ASN A 222 -8.77 -19.12 -12.95
N GLY A 223 -7.58 -18.59 -12.61
CA GLY A 223 -6.31 -19.22 -12.93
C GLY A 223 -5.92 -19.15 -14.40
N ILE A 224 -6.56 -18.27 -15.18
CA ILE A 224 -6.20 -18.03 -16.57
C ILE A 224 -5.12 -16.95 -16.60
N GLU A 225 -3.93 -17.32 -17.05
CA GLU A 225 -2.82 -16.39 -17.26
C GLU A 225 -3.10 -15.49 -18.46
N THR A 226 -2.86 -14.19 -18.28
CA THR A 226 -3.11 -13.17 -19.29
C THR A 226 -1.84 -12.39 -19.61
N ARG A 227 -1.67 -11.99 -20.88
CA ARG A 227 -0.65 -11.03 -21.30
C ARG A 227 -1.31 -9.76 -21.82
N ARG A 228 -0.77 -8.61 -21.44
CA ARG A 228 -1.24 -7.29 -21.86
C ARG A 228 -0.61 -6.92 -23.19
N ILE A 229 -1.44 -6.61 -24.18
CA ILE A 229 -1.04 -6.26 -25.54
C ILE A 229 -1.84 -5.06 -26.04
N LEU A 230 -1.46 -4.51 -27.20
CA LEU A 230 -2.19 -3.42 -27.86
C LEU A 230 -2.78 -3.92 -29.18
N VAL A 231 -3.84 -3.25 -29.60
CA VAL A 231 -4.34 -3.38 -30.97
C VAL A 231 -4.47 -2.00 -31.57
N GLU A 232 -4.19 -1.88 -32.86
CA GLU A 232 -4.41 -0.65 -33.60
C GLU A 232 -5.89 -0.55 -34.01
N VAL A 233 -6.41 0.66 -34.01
CA VAL A 233 -7.81 0.95 -34.36
C VAL A 233 -7.86 1.46 -35.79
N THR A 234 -8.68 0.81 -36.62
CA THR A 234 -8.92 1.28 -38.00
C THR A 234 -9.90 2.46 -38.01
N ASP A 235 -10.08 3.12 -39.16
CA ASP A 235 -11.12 4.14 -39.31
C ASP A 235 -12.53 3.61 -39.00
N ARG A 236 -12.82 2.36 -39.41
CA ARG A 236 -14.07 1.69 -39.08
C ARG A 236 -14.18 1.40 -37.59
N GLY A 237 -13.07 1.04 -36.95
CA GLY A 237 -12.97 0.90 -35.50
C GLY A 237 -13.32 2.20 -34.77
N ARG A 238 -12.72 3.32 -35.17
CA ARG A 238 -13.00 4.66 -34.61
C ARG A 238 -14.48 5.04 -34.75
N GLN A 239 -15.09 4.77 -35.90
CA GLN A 239 -16.54 4.98 -36.10
C GLN A 239 -17.41 4.10 -35.19
N ALA A 240 -17.04 2.83 -35.04
CA ALA A 240 -17.75 1.90 -34.15
C ALA A 240 -17.63 2.32 -32.67
N LEU A 241 -16.44 2.78 -32.25
CA LEU A 241 -16.22 3.35 -30.94
C LEU A 241 -17.06 4.61 -30.73
N ALA A 242 -17.01 5.57 -31.65
CA ALA A 242 -17.81 6.80 -31.57
C ALA A 242 -19.31 6.50 -31.37
N LYS A 243 -19.84 5.53 -32.14
CA LYS A 243 -21.22 5.05 -31.96
C LYS A 243 -21.46 4.44 -30.58
N ARG A 244 -20.53 3.63 -30.04
CA ARG A 244 -20.64 3.03 -28.70
C ARG A 244 -20.60 4.09 -27.59
N ALA A 245 -19.75 5.10 -27.71
CA ALA A 245 -19.66 6.19 -26.75
C ALA A 245 -20.80 7.21 -26.86
N GLY A 246 -21.57 7.20 -27.97
CA GLY A 246 -22.56 8.22 -28.27
C GLY A 246 -21.93 9.58 -28.63
N LEU A 247 -20.72 9.56 -29.20
CA LEU A 247 -19.94 10.74 -29.56
C LEU A 247 -19.87 10.90 -31.08
N PRO A 248 -19.66 12.13 -31.59
CA PRO A 248 -19.51 12.37 -33.04
C PRO A 248 -18.24 11.73 -33.61
N ALA A 249 -17.17 11.69 -32.82
CA ALA A 249 -15.88 11.12 -33.21
C ALA A 249 -15.11 10.62 -31.98
N VAL A 250 -14.17 9.71 -32.22
CA VAL A 250 -13.21 9.18 -31.24
C VAL A 250 -11.84 9.11 -31.92
N GLU A 251 -10.87 9.82 -31.37
CA GLU A 251 -9.49 9.87 -31.85
C GLU A 251 -8.60 8.89 -31.07
N LYS A 252 -8.95 7.60 -31.08
CA LYS A 252 -8.12 6.54 -30.49
C LYS A 252 -7.42 5.76 -31.59
N GLU A 253 -6.09 5.73 -31.49
CA GLU A 253 -5.22 4.98 -32.41
C GLU A 253 -4.96 3.56 -31.91
N GLN A 254 -4.93 3.38 -30.59
CA GLN A 254 -4.63 2.10 -29.96
C GLN A 254 -5.61 1.80 -28.83
N LEU A 255 -5.83 0.51 -28.60
CA LEU A 255 -6.69 -0.02 -27.54
C LEU A 255 -5.95 -1.11 -26.74
N PRO A 256 -6.25 -1.23 -25.43
CA PRO A 256 -5.76 -2.36 -24.63
C PRO A 256 -6.48 -3.65 -25.01
N ALA A 257 -5.72 -4.73 -25.05
CA ALA A 257 -6.26 -6.07 -25.26
C ALA A 257 -5.53 -7.11 -24.41
N LEU A 258 -6.25 -8.13 -23.98
CA LEU A 258 -5.73 -9.24 -23.19
C LEU A 258 -5.56 -10.46 -24.08
N TRP A 259 -4.33 -10.88 -24.27
CA TRP A 259 -4.06 -12.21 -24.79
C TRP A 259 -4.17 -13.24 -23.66
N TYR A 260 -4.79 -14.39 -23.91
CA TYR A 260 -4.88 -15.47 -22.94
C TYR A 260 -5.08 -16.82 -23.64
N ARG A 261 -4.97 -17.92 -22.88
CA ARG A 261 -5.37 -19.26 -23.34
C ARG A 261 -6.65 -19.68 -22.65
N ASP A 262 -7.63 -20.11 -23.44
CA ASP A 262 -8.89 -20.64 -22.88
C ASP A 262 -8.69 -22.02 -22.24
N GLY A 263 -9.76 -22.57 -21.64
CA GLY A 263 -9.72 -23.89 -21.00
C GLY A 263 -9.44 -25.07 -21.96
N GLU A 264 -9.49 -24.84 -23.27
CA GLU A 264 -9.12 -25.80 -24.31
C GLU A 264 -7.67 -25.57 -24.84
N GLY A 265 -6.96 -24.59 -24.28
CA GLY A 265 -5.60 -24.22 -24.66
C GLY A 265 -5.52 -23.36 -25.93
N ARG A 266 -6.65 -22.86 -26.45
CA ARG A 266 -6.66 -22.00 -27.64
C ARG A 266 -6.31 -20.57 -27.26
N GLU A 267 -5.54 -19.93 -28.11
CA GLU A 267 -5.15 -18.54 -27.95
C GLU A 267 -6.33 -17.62 -28.30
N GLN A 268 -6.60 -16.68 -27.40
CA GLN A 268 -7.69 -15.71 -27.46
C GLN A 268 -7.14 -14.31 -27.22
N VAL A 269 -7.84 -13.30 -27.74
CA VAL A 269 -7.46 -11.89 -27.59
C VAL A 269 -8.71 -11.07 -27.34
N LEU A 270 -8.95 -10.71 -26.09
CA LEU A 270 -10.09 -9.92 -25.67
C LEU A 270 -9.75 -8.42 -25.76
N VAL A 271 -10.50 -7.66 -26.55
CA VAL A 271 -10.18 -6.25 -26.87
C VAL A 271 -11.14 -5.31 -26.16
N ALA A 272 -10.63 -4.42 -25.30
CA ALA A 272 -11.42 -3.37 -24.67
C ALA A 272 -11.37 -2.08 -25.50
N PRO A 273 -12.44 -1.27 -25.57
CA PRO A 273 -13.71 -1.38 -24.84
C PRO A 273 -14.78 -2.18 -25.57
N PHE A 274 -14.46 -2.84 -26.70
CA PHE A 274 -15.43 -3.67 -27.41
C PHE A 274 -15.89 -4.86 -26.56
N MET A 275 -15.01 -5.35 -25.68
CA MET A 275 -15.19 -6.54 -24.84
C MET A 275 -15.60 -7.76 -25.65
N ARG A 276 -14.91 -7.94 -26.79
CA ARG A 276 -15.09 -9.04 -27.73
C ARG A 276 -13.73 -9.56 -28.17
N GLU A 277 -13.72 -10.81 -28.59
CA GLU A 277 -12.52 -11.44 -29.14
C GLU A 277 -12.07 -10.73 -30.43
N ALA A 278 -10.77 -10.68 -30.69
CA ALA A 278 -10.22 -10.01 -31.87
C ALA A 278 -10.73 -10.63 -33.19
N ALA A 279 -10.96 -11.95 -33.21
CA ALA A 279 -11.54 -12.66 -34.35
C ALA A 279 -12.93 -12.14 -34.74
N ASP A 280 -13.68 -11.63 -33.75
CA ASP A 280 -15.03 -11.09 -33.87
C ASP A 280 -15.08 -9.62 -34.30
N LEU A 281 -13.91 -8.97 -34.36
CA LEU A 281 -13.72 -7.55 -34.62
C LEU A 281 -13.03 -7.29 -35.97
N SER A 282 -13.17 -8.22 -36.92
CA SER A 282 -12.56 -8.14 -38.25
C SER A 282 -12.82 -6.79 -38.93
N GLY A 283 -11.73 -6.12 -39.31
CA GLY A 283 -11.76 -4.81 -39.98
C GLY A 283 -11.97 -3.60 -39.05
N LEU A 284 -12.23 -3.80 -37.75
CA LEU A 284 -12.28 -2.72 -36.74
C LEU A 284 -10.92 -2.48 -36.08
N ILE A 285 -10.09 -3.51 -36.02
CA ILE A 285 -8.77 -3.45 -35.40
C ILE A 285 -7.73 -4.17 -36.26
N LEU A 286 -6.45 -3.86 -36.02
CA LEU A 286 -5.30 -4.63 -36.48
C LEU A 286 -4.51 -5.11 -35.27
N TYR A 287 -4.07 -6.37 -35.31
CA TYR A 287 -3.36 -7.02 -34.21
C TYR A 287 -2.14 -7.74 -34.76
N ASP A 288 -0.98 -7.52 -34.12
CA ASP A 288 0.26 -8.24 -34.37
C ASP A 288 0.49 -9.29 -33.26
N PRO A 289 0.41 -10.60 -33.57
CA PRO A 289 0.68 -11.68 -32.63
C PRO A 289 2.08 -11.69 -32.02
N GLY A 290 3.05 -10.99 -32.63
CA GLY A 290 4.43 -10.88 -32.17
C GLY A 290 4.67 -9.78 -31.14
N GLN A 291 3.65 -9.04 -30.73
CA GLN A 291 3.81 -7.94 -29.80
C GLN A 291 4.24 -8.43 -28.41
N GLY A 292 5.23 -7.74 -27.81
CA GLY A 292 5.71 -8.02 -26.46
C GLY A 292 4.66 -7.70 -25.40
N GLU A 293 4.81 -8.33 -24.24
CA GLU A 293 3.99 -8.00 -23.07
C GLU A 293 4.30 -6.59 -22.58
N LEU A 294 3.24 -5.86 -22.21
CA LEU A 294 3.33 -4.54 -21.65
C LEU A 294 3.15 -4.56 -20.14
N GLU A 295 3.95 -3.77 -19.44
CA GLU A 295 3.70 -3.46 -18.05
C GLU A 295 2.51 -2.51 -17.91
N GLU A 296 1.77 -2.70 -16.82
CA GLU A 296 0.76 -1.73 -16.41
C GLU A 296 1.45 -0.50 -15.83
N SER A 297 0.93 0.66 -16.17
CA SER A 297 1.23 1.88 -15.45
C SER A 297 -0.06 2.42 -14.85
N ALA A 298 -0.03 2.74 -13.57
CA ALA A 298 -1.10 3.50 -12.96
C ALA A 298 -0.63 4.95 -12.81
N GLU A 299 -1.50 5.90 -13.14
CA GLU A 299 -1.26 7.29 -12.73
C GLU A 299 -1.16 7.35 -11.21
N LYS A 300 -0.32 8.24 -10.68
CA LYS A 300 -0.14 8.40 -9.24
C LYS A 300 -0.51 9.82 -8.82
N ALA A 301 -1.09 9.94 -7.63
CA ALA A 301 -1.15 11.21 -6.93
C ALA A 301 0.04 11.32 -5.98
N HIS A 302 0.52 12.55 -5.79
CA HIS A 302 1.54 12.88 -4.81
C HIS A 302 0.88 13.58 -3.63
N ILE A 303 1.16 13.12 -2.40
CA ILE A 303 0.64 13.71 -1.18
C ILE A 303 1.84 14.13 -0.33
N ASN A 304 1.93 15.41 -0.05
CA ASN A 304 2.98 16.01 0.76
C ASN A 304 2.36 16.76 1.94
N ILE A 305 2.75 16.34 3.14
CA ILE A 305 2.32 16.91 4.42
C ILE A 305 3.52 17.62 5.04
N ARG A 306 3.39 18.93 5.22
CA ARG A 306 4.36 19.76 5.95
C ARG A 306 3.70 20.39 7.16
N LEU A 307 4.48 20.65 8.20
CA LEU A 307 4.04 21.43 9.35
C LEU A 307 4.69 22.81 9.34
N LEU A 308 3.89 23.81 9.68
CA LEU A 308 4.37 25.16 9.97
C LEU A 308 4.81 25.19 11.43
N VAL A 309 6.06 25.55 11.69
CA VAL A 309 6.64 25.49 13.03
C VAL A 309 7.33 26.78 13.45
N LYS A 310 7.44 26.95 14.78
CA LYS A 310 8.27 27.96 15.44
C LYS A 310 9.29 27.26 16.34
N ALA A 311 10.54 27.71 16.32
CA ALA A 311 11.54 27.23 17.28
C ALA A 311 11.18 27.70 18.70
N LYS A 312 11.16 26.78 19.66
CA LYS A 312 10.96 27.07 21.08
C LYS A 312 12.22 27.75 21.62
N GLY A 313 12.12 29.07 21.92
CA GLY A 313 13.25 29.88 22.41
C GLY A 313 13.33 31.33 21.89
N ARG A 314 12.45 31.77 20.97
CA ARG A 314 12.35 33.18 20.52
C ARG A 314 11.31 33.96 21.35
N ASP A 315 11.49 35.27 21.55
CA ASP A 315 10.62 36.14 22.38
C ASP A 315 9.14 36.19 21.95
N ARG A 316 8.21 36.14 22.94
CA ARG A 316 6.74 36.15 22.74
C ARG A 316 6.20 37.36 21.96
N GLN A 317 6.87 38.51 22.05
CA GLN A 317 6.42 39.74 21.39
C GLN A 317 6.75 39.75 19.88
N ARG A 318 7.85 39.11 19.48
CA ARG A 318 8.17 38.83 18.07
C ARG A 318 7.24 37.75 17.50
N GLN A 319 6.89 36.73 18.30
CA GLN A 319 5.99 35.65 17.88
C GLN A 319 4.58 36.10 17.45
N ALA A 320 4.07 37.20 18.01
CA ALA A 320 2.77 37.77 17.65
C ALA A 320 2.84 38.65 16.39
N ALA A 321 3.92 39.40 16.21
CA ALA A 321 4.19 40.17 14.99
C ALA A 321 4.37 39.25 13.78
N ASP A 322 5.18 38.19 13.94
CA ASP A 322 5.42 37.15 12.93
C ASP A 322 4.13 36.48 12.42
N LEU A 323 3.10 36.37 13.27
CA LEU A 323 1.81 35.80 12.91
C LEU A 323 0.95 36.78 12.09
N ALA A 324 0.99 38.06 12.43
CA ALA A 324 0.31 39.12 11.68
C ALA A 324 0.93 39.30 10.30
N ASP A 325 2.26 39.22 10.20
CA ASP A 325 3.01 39.36 8.95
C ASP A 325 2.81 38.15 8.02
N ALA A 326 2.78 36.93 8.57
CA ALA A 326 2.43 35.73 7.82
C ALA A 326 0.98 35.72 7.30
N LEU A 327 0.08 36.47 7.94
CA LEU A 327 -1.29 36.70 7.46
C LEU A 327 -1.37 37.82 6.41
N ALA A 328 -0.42 38.76 6.43
CA ALA A 328 -0.30 39.86 5.46
C ALA A 328 0.48 39.47 4.19
N GLY A 329 1.07 38.27 4.15
CA GLY A 329 1.75 37.71 2.98
C GLY A 329 3.27 37.82 3.00
N ASP A 330 3.88 38.21 4.12
CA ASP A 330 5.33 38.24 4.29
C ASP A 330 5.80 36.99 5.05
N SER A 331 6.47 36.06 4.35
CA SER A 331 6.66 34.67 4.79
C SER A 331 7.92 34.40 5.62
N ASP A 332 8.66 35.42 6.04
CA ASP A 332 10.05 35.24 6.51
C ASP A 332 10.23 34.71 7.95
N SER A 333 9.16 34.39 8.69
CA SER A 333 9.26 34.02 10.12
C SER A 333 8.86 32.58 10.50
N LEU A 334 8.12 31.86 9.64
CA LEU A 334 7.66 30.49 9.90
C LEU A 334 8.44 29.47 9.08
N GLU A 335 8.97 28.43 9.73
CA GLU A 335 9.65 27.35 9.05
C GLU A 335 8.63 26.28 8.61
N GLU A 336 8.71 25.84 7.35
CA GLU A 336 7.95 24.68 6.86
C GLU A 336 8.83 23.44 6.90
N ILE A 337 8.44 22.43 7.68
CA ILE A 337 9.17 21.17 7.76
C ILE A 337 8.32 20.05 7.17
N ASN A 338 8.89 19.31 6.20
CA ASN A 338 8.28 18.14 5.60
C ASN A 338 8.12 17.02 6.63
N LEU A 339 6.89 16.54 6.79
CA LEU A 339 6.56 15.48 7.75
C LEU A 339 6.32 14.14 7.08
N LEU A 340 5.73 14.14 5.88
CA LEU A 340 5.54 12.94 5.07
C LEU A 340 5.38 13.32 3.60
N SER A 341 6.05 12.60 2.72
CA SER A 341 5.85 12.69 1.27
C SER A 341 5.64 11.28 0.73
N THR A 342 4.56 11.06 -0.03
CA THR A 342 4.23 9.75 -0.59
C THR A 342 3.55 9.87 -1.95
N SER A 343 3.51 8.77 -2.69
CA SER A 343 2.85 8.65 -3.98
C SER A 343 2.00 7.39 -4.03
N ILE A 344 0.71 7.54 -4.35
CA ILE A 344 -0.28 6.45 -4.34
C ILE A 344 -0.97 6.41 -5.70
N SER A 345 -1.23 5.21 -6.23
CA SER A 345 -1.90 5.06 -7.52
C SER A 345 -3.32 5.64 -7.50
N LEU A 346 -3.77 6.23 -8.61
CA LEU A 346 -5.14 6.70 -8.79
C LEU A 346 -6.14 5.55 -8.76
N THR A 347 -5.71 4.37 -9.23
CA THR A 347 -6.47 3.12 -9.11
C THR A 347 -6.80 2.84 -7.65
N ASP A 348 -5.83 2.90 -6.74
CA ASP A 348 -6.09 2.65 -5.32
C ASP A 348 -6.90 3.77 -4.68
N LEU A 349 -6.55 5.03 -4.96
CA LEU A 349 -7.25 6.19 -4.42
C LEU A 349 -8.72 6.25 -4.89
N SER A 350 -9.05 5.63 -6.02
CA SER A 350 -10.44 5.48 -6.46
C SER A 350 -11.25 4.46 -5.66
N ARG A 351 -10.61 3.55 -4.90
CA ARG A 351 -11.32 2.52 -4.12
C ARG A 351 -12.02 3.12 -2.90
N ASP A 352 -11.38 4.09 -2.23
CA ASP A 352 -11.94 4.83 -1.10
C ASP A 352 -11.13 6.07 -0.72
N ALA A 353 -11.66 6.90 0.18
CA ALA A 353 -10.92 8.04 0.74
C ALA A 353 -9.75 7.63 1.65
N VAL A 354 -8.76 8.51 1.75
CA VAL A 354 -7.61 8.43 2.66
C VAL A 354 -7.85 9.33 3.86
N ASP A 355 -7.66 8.80 5.06
CA ASP A 355 -7.76 9.55 6.30
C ASP A 355 -6.37 9.99 6.76
N ILE A 356 -6.21 11.28 7.06
CA ILE A 356 -4.96 11.90 7.49
C ILE A 356 -5.11 12.33 8.95
N GLY A 357 -4.20 11.86 9.81
CA GLY A 357 -4.11 12.29 11.20
C GLY A 357 -2.66 12.48 11.64
N TYR A 358 -2.50 12.98 12.86
CA TYR A 358 -1.18 13.26 13.43
C TYR A 358 -1.06 12.62 14.81
N THR A 359 0.10 12.07 15.11
CA THR A 359 0.38 11.41 16.40
C THR A 359 1.64 11.98 17.04
N LYS A 360 1.77 11.77 18.35
CA LYS A 360 3.01 11.99 19.10
C LYS A 360 3.60 10.63 19.48
N ALA A 361 4.85 10.38 19.11
CA ALA A 361 5.57 9.17 19.46
C ALA A 361 6.76 9.49 20.38
N ALA A 362 6.89 8.77 21.49
CA ALA A 362 8.05 8.87 22.37
C ALA A 362 9.16 7.93 21.85
N GLU A 363 10.26 8.51 21.37
CA GLU A 363 11.37 7.79 20.75
C GLU A 363 12.71 8.37 21.20
N ASN A 364 13.61 7.52 21.74
CA ASN A 364 14.95 7.91 22.19
C ASN A 364 14.96 9.16 23.11
N GLY A 365 14.01 9.24 24.05
CA GLY A 365 13.90 10.36 24.99
C GLY A 365 13.31 11.65 24.41
N ARG A 366 12.84 11.64 23.15
CA ARG A 366 12.19 12.76 22.47
C ARG A 366 10.72 12.43 22.21
N ILE A 367 9.90 13.46 22.05
CA ILE A 367 8.51 13.32 21.61
C ILE A 367 8.42 13.91 20.21
N LEU A 368 8.18 13.06 19.20
CA LEU A 368 8.13 13.43 17.79
C LEU A 368 6.68 13.52 17.31
N TYR A 369 6.33 14.60 16.61
CA TYR A 369 5.12 14.65 15.79
C TYR A 369 5.34 13.79 14.53
N ARG A 370 4.34 12.97 14.19
CA ARG A 370 4.31 12.09 13.00
C ARG A 370 2.97 12.22 12.28
N ALA A 371 2.99 12.09 10.96
CA ALA A 371 1.78 12.01 10.15
C ALA A 371 1.41 10.54 9.91
N VAL A 372 0.11 10.29 9.81
CA VAL A 372 -0.46 8.99 9.48
C VAL A 372 -1.49 9.20 8.38
N LEU A 373 -1.35 8.47 7.29
CA LEU A 373 -2.35 8.27 6.24
C LEU A 373 -2.87 6.84 6.37
N ASP A 374 -4.18 6.68 6.43
CA ASP A 374 -4.84 5.38 6.42
C ASP A 374 -5.86 5.35 5.29
N GLY A 375 -5.68 4.44 4.34
CA GLY A 375 -6.45 4.41 3.11
C GLY A 375 -6.62 3.01 2.52
N PRO A 376 -7.14 2.92 1.29
CA PRO A 376 -7.42 1.64 0.64
C PRO A 376 -6.17 0.80 0.30
N SER A 377 -4.98 1.42 0.23
CA SER A 377 -3.69 0.71 0.07
C SER A 377 -3.03 0.36 1.41
N GLY A 378 -3.71 0.61 2.53
CA GLY A 378 -3.17 0.43 3.87
C GLY A 378 -2.68 1.73 4.52
N ARG A 379 -1.90 1.58 5.58
CA ARG A 379 -1.42 2.67 6.42
C ARG A 379 -0.01 3.09 6.01
N ILE A 380 0.17 4.37 5.77
CA ILE A 380 1.47 5.02 5.52
C ILE A 380 1.70 6.00 6.66
N GLU A 381 2.88 5.99 7.27
CA GLU A 381 3.21 6.90 8.36
C GLU A 381 4.62 7.47 8.18
N THR A 382 4.89 8.62 8.79
CA THR A 382 6.25 9.17 8.89
C THR A 382 7.18 8.07 9.43
N PRO A 383 8.33 7.77 8.79
CA PRO A 383 9.23 6.69 9.22
C PRO A 383 9.68 6.78 10.68
N GLN A 384 10.08 5.66 11.26
CA GLN A 384 10.59 5.62 12.64
C GLN A 384 11.87 6.46 12.78
N GLY A 385 12.01 7.19 13.87
CA GLY A 385 13.13 8.10 14.11
C GLY A 385 13.04 9.43 13.33
N GLU A 386 12.12 9.53 12.36
CA GLU A 386 11.78 10.76 11.65
C GLU A 386 10.59 11.46 12.30
N GLY A 387 10.45 12.76 12.02
CA GLY A 387 9.37 13.60 12.56
C GLY A 387 9.89 14.85 13.25
N ILE A 388 8.95 15.66 13.76
CA ILE A 388 9.28 16.98 14.31
C ILE A 388 9.37 16.89 15.84
N ASP A 389 10.55 17.20 16.36
CA ASP A 389 10.82 17.17 17.80
C ASP A 389 10.06 18.29 18.53
N SER A 390 9.05 17.88 19.30
CA SER A 390 8.20 18.79 20.06
C SER A 390 8.94 19.53 21.17
N SER A 391 10.16 19.12 21.57
CA SER A 391 10.98 19.89 22.51
C SER A 391 11.63 21.11 21.84
N LYS A 392 11.92 21.02 20.54
CA LYS A 392 12.58 22.06 19.75
C LYS A 392 11.58 22.97 19.04
N TYR A 393 10.43 22.42 18.64
CA TYR A 393 9.47 23.11 17.80
C TYR A 393 8.08 23.17 18.42
N GLN A 394 7.42 24.30 18.24
CA GLN A 394 5.98 24.48 18.41
C GLN A 394 5.33 24.45 17.04
N VAL A 395 4.44 23.49 16.82
CA VAL A 395 3.63 23.42 15.60
C VAL A 395 2.53 24.49 15.69
N VAL A 396 2.41 25.30 14.64
CA VAL A 396 1.44 26.40 14.56
C VAL A 396 0.50 26.26 13.36
N GLY A 397 0.72 25.27 12.49
CA GLY A 397 -0.08 25.05 11.31
C GLY A 397 0.37 23.84 10.50
N GLU A 398 -0.32 23.62 9.39
CA GLU A 398 -0.07 22.56 8.41
C GLU A 398 -0.12 23.12 6.99
N VAL A 399 0.60 22.45 6.09
CA VAL A 399 0.47 22.61 4.64
C VAL A 399 0.28 21.22 4.05
N LEU A 400 -0.88 21.02 3.42
CA LEU A 400 -1.18 19.83 2.64
C LEU A 400 -1.09 20.18 1.16
N GLU A 401 -0.20 19.50 0.45
CA GLU A 401 0.00 19.62 -0.99
C GLU A 401 -0.38 18.31 -1.66
N ILE A 402 -1.25 18.40 -2.67
CA ILE A 402 -1.78 17.24 -3.40
C ILE A 402 -1.54 17.46 -4.89
N GLY A 403 -0.66 16.66 -5.49
CA GLY A 403 -0.41 16.65 -6.93
C GLY A 403 -1.22 15.57 -7.64
N VAL A 404 -2.01 15.92 -8.65
CA VAL A 404 -2.76 14.98 -9.51
C VAL A 404 -2.97 15.58 -10.90
N ASP A 405 -2.86 14.78 -11.97
CA ASP A 405 -3.08 15.22 -13.37
C ASP A 405 -2.37 16.53 -13.75
N TYR A 406 -1.09 16.67 -13.36
CA TYR A 406 -0.29 17.89 -13.56
C TYR A 406 -0.81 19.15 -12.84
N GLN A 407 -1.76 19.00 -11.91
CA GLN A 407 -2.25 20.06 -11.03
C GLN A 407 -1.75 19.84 -9.61
N THR A 408 -1.44 20.96 -8.93
CA THR A 408 -1.07 20.95 -7.52
C THR A 408 -2.11 21.74 -6.73
N HIS A 409 -2.74 21.07 -5.77
CA HIS A 409 -3.68 21.66 -4.83
C HIS A 409 -2.98 21.89 -3.50
N ASN A 410 -2.98 23.14 -3.04
CA ASN A 410 -2.33 23.52 -1.80
C ASN A 410 -3.35 24.00 -0.79
N ARG A 411 -3.27 23.45 0.43
CA ARG A 411 -4.01 23.94 1.59
C ARG A 411 -3.04 24.26 2.71
N ARG A 412 -2.91 25.56 2.99
CA ARG A 412 -2.23 26.08 4.17
C ARG A 412 -3.26 26.38 5.26
N ARG A 413 -2.99 25.97 6.50
CA ARG A 413 -3.86 26.25 7.64
C ARG A 413 -3.05 26.53 8.89
N LEU A 414 -3.45 27.56 9.64
CA LEU A 414 -2.97 27.79 11.00
C LEU A 414 -3.86 27.08 12.02
N LEU A 415 -3.25 26.60 13.10
CA LEU A 415 -3.95 26.04 14.24
C LEU A 415 -4.59 27.16 15.07
N GLY A 416 -5.74 26.87 15.69
CA GLY A 416 -6.36 27.78 16.64
C GLY A 416 -5.53 27.89 17.93
N GLU A 417 -5.76 28.93 18.71
CA GLU A 417 -5.09 29.11 20.00
C GLU A 417 -5.35 27.88 20.91
N GLY A 418 -4.29 27.31 21.47
CA GLY A 418 -4.36 26.12 22.33
C GLY A 418 -4.61 24.79 21.60
N MET A 419 -4.80 24.78 20.29
CA MET A 419 -5.01 23.54 19.51
C MET A 419 -3.67 22.86 19.20
N ASP A 420 -3.59 21.56 19.48
CA ASP A 420 -2.48 20.72 19.05
C ASP A 420 -2.75 20.10 17.66
N ILE A 421 -1.70 19.86 16.88
CA ILE A 421 -1.83 19.24 15.55
C ILE A 421 -2.43 17.82 15.64
N THR A 422 -2.26 17.11 16.76
CA THR A 422 -2.89 15.79 16.98
C THR A 422 -4.42 15.84 17.06
N GLY A 423 -5.01 17.03 17.27
CA GLY A 423 -6.46 17.26 17.21
C GLY A 423 -6.97 17.53 15.80
N VAL A 424 -6.11 17.49 14.78
CA VAL A 424 -6.51 17.70 13.38
C VAL A 424 -6.68 16.36 12.68
N PHE A 425 -7.82 16.22 11.99
CA PHE A 425 -8.13 15.05 11.17
C PHE A 425 -8.70 15.47 9.81
N HIS A 426 -8.21 14.85 8.74
CA HIS A 426 -8.73 15.04 7.39
C HIS A 426 -9.20 13.74 6.79
N THR A 427 -10.22 13.82 5.95
CA THR A 427 -10.56 12.77 5.00
C THR A 427 -10.39 13.35 3.59
N LEU A 428 -9.46 12.77 2.84
CA LEU A 428 -9.05 13.17 1.51
C LEU A 428 -9.58 12.15 0.48
N GLY A 429 -10.46 12.60 -0.39
CA GLY A 429 -10.90 11.84 -1.56
C GLY A 429 -10.13 12.25 -2.79
N ILE A 430 -9.40 11.33 -3.42
CA ILE A 430 -8.74 11.55 -4.71
C ILE A 430 -9.31 10.54 -5.70
N ASN A 431 -9.75 11.01 -6.87
CA ASN A 431 -10.29 10.18 -7.94
C ASN A 431 -11.45 9.25 -7.50
N LEU A 432 -12.23 9.66 -6.50
CA LEU A 432 -13.39 8.88 -6.02
C LEU A 432 -14.47 8.78 -7.12
N PRO A 433 -15.14 7.61 -7.23
CA PRO A 433 -16.13 7.35 -8.28
C PRO A 433 -17.34 8.27 -8.16
N ASP A 434 -18.12 8.37 -9.24
CA ASP A 434 -19.45 8.94 -9.17
C ASP A 434 -20.41 8.03 -8.41
N LEU A 435 -21.40 8.62 -7.73
CA LEU A 435 -22.38 7.90 -6.92
C LEU A 435 -23.79 8.08 -7.50
N GLY A 436 -24.18 7.14 -8.36
CA GLY A 436 -25.56 7.00 -8.82
C GLY A 436 -26.50 6.49 -7.71
N GLY A 437 -27.81 6.53 -7.97
CA GLY A 437 -28.84 6.16 -6.98
C GLY A 437 -28.65 4.76 -6.37
N ASP A 438 -28.32 3.76 -7.19
CA ASP A 438 -28.05 2.39 -6.72
C ASP A 438 -26.81 2.32 -5.82
N SER A 439 -25.77 3.09 -6.16
CA SER A 439 -24.51 3.15 -5.41
C SER A 439 -24.72 3.81 -4.05
N VAL A 440 -25.53 4.87 -3.99
CA VAL A 440 -25.94 5.51 -2.73
C VAL A 440 -26.71 4.53 -1.84
N GLN A 441 -27.69 3.81 -2.40
CA GLN A 441 -28.45 2.82 -1.62
C GLN A 441 -27.56 1.68 -1.11
N ALA A 442 -26.63 1.19 -1.94
CA ALA A 442 -25.69 0.15 -1.54
C ALA A 442 -24.77 0.62 -0.41
N LEU A 443 -24.25 1.85 -0.50
CA LEU A 443 -23.43 2.47 0.54
C LEU A 443 -24.19 2.63 1.86
N GLN A 444 -25.45 3.08 1.79
CA GLN A 444 -26.33 3.17 2.96
C GLN A 444 -26.53 1.80 3.62
N ARG A 445 -26.89 0.77 2.85
CA ARG A 445 -27.05 -0.60 3.36
C ARG A 445 -25.77 -1.16 3.98
N ALA A 446 -24.61 -0.88 3.37
CA ALA A 446 -23.32 -1.27 3.91
C ALA A 446 -23.04 -0.57 5.25
N GLY A 447 -23.37 0.72 5.36
CA GLY A 447 -23.27 1.46 6.62
C GLY A 447 -24.20 0.91 7.71
N GLU A 448 -25.47 0.68 7.39
CA GLU A 448 -26.42 0.07 8.33
C GLU A 448 -25.94 -1.31 8.81
N ALA A 449 -25.40 -2.12 7.89
CA ALA A 449 -24.82 -3.41 8.25
C ALA A 449 -23.63 -3.25 9.20
N ALA A 450 -22.68 -2.37 8.90
CA ALA A 450 -21.53 -2.12 9.77
C ALA A 450 -21.95 -1.66 11.17
N ARG A 451 -22.96 -0.79 11.29
CA ARG A 451 -23.51 -0.38 12.59
C ARG A 451 -24.25 -1.49 13.32
N ARG A 452 -24.99 -2.36 12.62
CA ARG A 452 -25.67 -3.51 13.24
C ARG A 452 -24.71 -4.56 13.79
N HIS A 453 -23.53 -4.72 13.18
CA HIS A 453 -22.50 -5.67 13.64
C HIS A 453 -21.62 -5.11 14.76
N ALA A 454 -21.75 -3.82 15.08
CA ALA A 454 -21.09 -3.20 16.21
C ALA A 454 -21.80 -3.65 17.52
N SER A 455 -21.01 -4.16 18.47
CA SER A 455 -21.41 -4.44 19.85
C SER A 455 -21.56 -3.19 20.74
N GLY A 456 -21.12 -2.01 20.29
CA GLY A 456 -21.19 -0.76 21.06
C GLY A 456 -21.05 0.52 20.24
N GLU A 457 -20.77 1.62 20.95
CA GLU A 457 -20.48 2.92 20.32
C GLU A 457 -19.14 2.87 19.56
N PRO A 458 -19.04 3.51 18.38
CA PRO A 458 -17.77 3.61 17.67
C PRO A 458 -16.74 4.36 18.52
N ASP A 459 -15.48 3.95 18.42
CA ASP A 459 -14.38 4.78 18.91
C ASP A 459 -14.28 6.11 18.15
N THR A 460 -13.57 7.08 18.73
CA THR A 460 -13.42 8.44 18.19
C THR A 460 -12.88 8.43 16.76
N LEU A 461 -11.88 7.61 16.47
CA LEU A 461 -11.30 7.50 15.14
C LEU A 461 -12.32 6.99 14.12
N SER A 462 -13.07 5.94 14.46
CA SER A 462 -14.16 5.42 13.65
C SER A 462 -15.21 6.50 13.42
N ALA A 463 -15.64 7.21 14.46
CA ALA A 463 -16.61 8.30 14.34
C ALA A 463 -16.12 9.41 13.38
N LEU A 464 -14.85 9.81 13.46
CA LEU A 464 -14.24 10.79 12.57
C LEU A 464 -14.18 10.30 11.12
N ARG A 465 -13.80 9.04 10.89
CA ARG A 465 -13.81 8.41 9.56
C ARG A 465 -15.21 8.37 8.96
N TRP A 466 -16.19 7.93 9.74
CA TRP A 466 -17.59 7.91 9.32
C TRP A 466 -18.09 9.30 8.95
N LEU A 467 -17.79 10.31 9.77
CA LEU A 467 -18.17 11.70 9.50
C LEU A 467 -17.52 12.22 8.21
N GLY A 468 -16.21 12.08 8.08
CA GLY A 468 -15.46 12.56 6.92
C GLY A 468 -15.87 11.87 5.63
N ARG A 469 -15.86 10.52 5.61
CA ARG A 469 -16.23 9.73 4.42
C ARG A 469 -17.69 9.93 4.01
N ASN A 470 -18.63 10.00 4.96
CA ASN A 470 -20.03 10.29 4.65
C ASN A 470 -20.21 11.73 4.11
N THR A 471 -19.43 12.69 4.61
CA THR A 471 -19.44 14.07 4.08
C THR A 471 -19.01 14.08 2.61
N LEU A 472 -17.92 13.38 2.27
CA LEU A 472 -17.47 13.25 0.88
C LEU A 472 -18.51 12.52 0.03
N ALA A 473 -19.03 11.38 0.50
CA ALA A 473 -20.01 10.59 -0.24
C ALA A 473 -21.30 11.37 -0.51
N ARG A 474 -21.81 12.15 0.45
CA ARG A 474 -23.00 13.00 0.26
C ARG A 474 -22.75 14.10 -0.77
N PHE A 475 -21.58 14.74 -0.72
CA PHE A 475 -21.21 15.75 -1.72
C PHE A 475 -21.15 15.13 -3.13
N ILE A 476 -20.48 13.98 -3.26
CA ILE A 476 -20.34 13.26 -4.52
C ILE A 476 -21.71 12.83 -5.05
N ALA A 477 -22.57 12.25 -4.21
CA ALA A 477 -23.91 11.84 -4.60
C ALA A 477 -24.76 13.02 -5.10
N ALA A 478 -24.71 14.16 -4.41
CA ALA A 478 -25.40 15.38 -4.85
C ALA A 478 -24.85 15.90 -6.18
N GLN A 479 -23.52 15.91 -6.32
CA GLN A 479 -22.86 16.29 -7.57
C GLN A 479 -23.24 15.36 -8.73
N SER A 480 -23.18 14.04 -8.54
CA SER A 480 -23.53 13.05 -9.56
C SER A 480 -25.01 13.13 -9.96
N ALA A 481 -25.92 13.41 -9.02
CA ALA A 481 -27.33 13.62 -9.32
C ALA A 481 -27.54 14.88 -10.16
N TYR A 482 -26.92 16.00 -9.76
CA TYR A 482 -26.99 17.26 -10.49
C TYR A 482 -26.42 17.14 -11.91
N GLU A 483 -25.25 16.52 -12.05
CA GLU A 483 -24.60 16.32 -13.36
C GLU A 483 -25.44 15.44 -14.27
N LYS A 484 -26.07 14.38 -13.72
CA LYS A 484 -26.98 13.55 -14.49
C LYS A 484 -28.19 14.34 -14.99
N GLU A 485 -28.86 15.08 -14.11
CA GLU A 485 -30.02 15.91 -14.49
C GLU A 485 -29.65 16.96 -15.55
N PHE A 486 -28.51 17.62 -15.37
CA PHE A 486 -28.00 18.61 -16.30
C PHE A 486 -27.67 18.00 -17.67
N SER A 487 -27.00 16.84 -17.69
CA SER A 487 -26.67 16.11 -18.91
C SER A 487 -27.90 15.61 -19.65
N ASP A 488 -28.88 15.07 -18.92
CA ASP A 488 -30.15 14.63 -19.50
C ASP A 488 -30.92 15.81 -20.11
N THR A 489 -30.91 16.97 -19.44
CA THR A 489 -31.57 18.21 -19.91
C THR A 489 -30.93 18.76 -21.19
N LEU A 490 -29.60 18.70 -21.29
CA LEU A 490 -28.86 19.22 -22.44
C LEU A 490 -28.59 18.18 -23.54
N GLY A 491 -28.97 16.92 -23.32
CA GLY A 491 -28.63 15.82 -24.22
C GLY A 491 -27.12 15.57 -24.34
N LEU A 492 -26.37 15.86 -23.27
CA LEU A 492 -24.92 15.72 -23.21
C LEU A 492 -24.50 14.39 -22.61
N ILE A 493 -23.30 13.95 -22.97
CA ILE A 493 -22.63 12.82 -22.33
C ILE A 493 -21.53 13.39 -21.43
N THR A 494 -21.63 13.11 -20.14
CA THR A 494 -20.66 13.57 -19.14
C THR A 494 -19.96 12.40 -18.46
N GLY A 495 -18.69 12.60 -18.18
CA GLY A 495 -17.88 11.77 -17.31
C GLY A 495 -16.56 12.46 -17.01
N ARG A 496 -15.90 12.06 -15.91
CA ARG A 496 -14.63 12.63 -15.48
C ARG A 496 -13.46 11.93 -16.17
N THR A 497 -13.33 12.10 -17.47
CA THR A 497 -12.39 11.30 -18.29
C THR A 497 -10.95 11.81 -18.34
N GLY A 498 -10.68 13.02 -17.85
CA GLY A 498 -9.33 13.62 -17.92
C GLY A 498 -8.87 14.39 -16.68
N ARG A 499 -9.70 14.49 -15.63
CA ARG A 499 -9.31 15.16 -14.37
C ARG A 499 -9.91 14.45 -13.17
N GLY A 500 -9.04 14.10 -12.23
CA GLY A 500 -9.35 13.42 -10.99
C GLY A 500 -9.99 14.41 -10.03
N ARG A 501 -11.01 13.94 -9.31
CA ARG A 501 -11.64 14.75 -8.27
C ARG A 501 -10.73 14.78 -7.05
N VAL A 502 -10.45 15.95 -6.49
CA VAL A 502 -9.78 16.10 -5.18
C VAL A 502 -10.73 16.80 -4.22
N LEU A 503 -11.13 16.10 -3.15
CA LEU A 503 -11.99 16.62 -2.10
C LEU A 503 -11.32 16.45 -0.74
N LEU A 504 -11.49 17.43 0.14
CA LEU A 504 -10.91 17.39 1.47
C LEU A 504 -11.96 17.81 2.50
N ALA A 505 -12.37 16.87 3.35
CA ALA A 505 -13.14 17.14 4.55
C ALA A 505 -12.18 17.30 5.73
N THR A 506 -12.43 18.30 6.58
CA THR A 506 -11.62 18.53 7.79
C THR A 506 -12.51 18.55 9.00
N ASN A 507 -12.19 17.70 9.96
CA ASN A 507 -12.87 17.61 11.24
C ASN A 507 -11.97 18.22 12.33
N ARG A 508 -12.60 18.73 13.41
CA ARG A 508 -11.94 19.35 14.56
C ARG A 508 -12.50 18.78 15.84
#